data_AF-A0A1F7S019-F1
#
_entry.id   AF-A0A1F7S019-F1
#
_cell.length_a   1.000
_cell.length_b   1.000
_cell.length_c   1.000
_cell.angle_alpha   90.00
_cell.angle_beta   90.00
_cell.angle_gamma   90.00
#
_symmetry.space_group_name_H-M   'P 1'
#
loop_
_entity.id
_entity.type
_entity.pdbx_description
1 polymer ?
#
loop_
_entity_poly.entity_id
_entity_poly.type
_entity_poly.pdbx_seq_one_letter_code
_entity_poly.pdbx_strand_id
1 'polypeptide(L)'
;MDFETFKAIELAIPLWQVLLYTGLVIILMLFGHCRLGITIFLCFILYWIFIYNHATLSQIFGNSTTFMGVYLVCGTILVFLILISFFLKE
;
A
#
# COMPACT_ATOMS: atom_id res chain seq x y z
N MET A 1 -8.57 18.96 -11.71
CA MET A 1 -9.08 17.57 -11.73
C MET A 1 -10.30 17.55 -10.85
N ASP A 2 -11.45 17.16 -11.39
CA ASP A 2 -12.69 17.13 -10.63
C ASP A 2 -12.72 15.96 -9.66
N PHE A 3 -13.35 16.17 -8.51
CA PHE A 3 -13.56 15.17 -7.46
C PHE A 3 -14.17 13.87 -8.00
N GLU A 4 -15.00 13.98 -9.03
CA GLU A 4 -15.64 12.86 -9.72
C GLU A 4 -14.63 11.89 -10.37
N THR A 5 -13.52 12.40 -10.92
CA THR A 5 -12.47 11.56 -11.50
C THR A 5 -11.76 10.73 -10.42
N PHE A 6 -11.63 11.28 -9.21
CA PHE A 6 -11.02 10.56 -8.08
C PHE A 6 -11.94 9.45 -7.56
N LYS A 7 -13.25 9.69 -7.58
CA LYS A 7 -14.26 8.72 -7.13
C LYS A 7 -14.43 7.54 -8.09
N ALA A 8 -14.11 7.73 -9.37
CA ALA A 8 -14.14 6.68 -10.39
C ALA A 8 -12.93 5.73 -10.35
N ILE A 9 -11.95 5.96 -9.46
CA ILE A 9 -10.77 5.10 -9.35
C ILE A 9 -11.15 3.83 -8.58
N GLU A 10 -11.34 2.74 -9.32
CA GLU A 10 -11.52 1.40 -8.74
C GLU A 10 -10.16 0.71 -8.60
N LEU A 11 -9.57 0.77 -7.41
CA LEU A 11 -8.41 -0.06 -7.07
C LEU A 11 -8.88 -1.48 -6.75
N ALA A 12 -8.43 -2.42 -7.55
CA ALA A 12 -8.74 -3.82 -7.34
C ALA A 12 -7.77 -4.40 -6.29
N ILE A 13 -8.32 -5.18 -5.35
CA ILE A 13 -7.55 -5.97 -4.39
C ILE A 13 -8.00 -7.42 -4.50
N PRO A 14 -7.12 -8.36 -4.90
CA PRO A 14 -7.48 -9.78 -4.97
C PRO A 14 -7.94 -10.32 -3.61
N LEU A 15 -9.12 -10.97 -3.58
CA LEU A 15 -9.70 -11.51 -2.34
C LEU A 15 -8.75 -12.46 -1.60
N TRP A 16 -8.01 -13.30 -2.32
CA TRP A 16 -7.05 -14.23 -1.70
C TRP A 16 -5.89 -13.51 -0.99
N GLN A 17 -5.48 -12.33 -1.48
CA GLN A 17 -4.45 -11.52 -0.83
C GLN A 17 -4.98 -10.87 0.45
N VAL A 18 -6.25 -10.46 0.46
CA VAL A 18 -6.92 -9.97 1.68
C VAL A 18 -6.98 -11.08 2.71
N LEU A 19 -7.40 -12.29 2.32
CA LEU A 19 -7.44 -13.45 3.21
C LEU A 19 -6.06 -13.78 3.79
N LEU A 20 -5.01 -13.76 2.97
CA LEU A 20 -3.63 -13.97 3.41
C LEU A 20 -3.19 -12.90 4.41
N TYR A 21 -3.43 -11.63 4.09
CA TYR A 21 -3.12 -10.50 4.97
C TYR A 21 -3.83 -10.65 6.32
N THR A 22 -5.15 -10.87 6.32
CA THR A 22 -5.96 -11.03 7.53
C THR A 22 -5.48 -12.20 8.36
N GLY A 23 -5.20 -13.35 7.74
CA GLY A 23 -4.67 -14.53 8.43
C GLY A 23 -3.33 -14.25 9.13
N LEU A 24 -2.39 -13.60 8.42
CA LEU A 24 -1.09 -13.23 8.99
C LEU A 24 -1.22 -12.24 10.15
N VAL A 25 -2.07 -11.22 10.02
CA VAL A 25 -2.29 -10.24 11.09
C VAL A 25 -2.90 -10.89 12.33
N ILE A 26 -3.90 -11.76 12.17
CA ILE A 26 -4.50 -12.49 13.30
C ILE A 26 -3.44 -13.31 14.03
N ILE A 27 -2.63 -14.07 13.29
CA ILE A 27 -1.54 -14.88 13.87
C ILE A 27 -0.57 -13.99 14.64
N LEU A 28 -0.11 -12.89 14.04
CA LEU A 28 0.86 -12.00 14.69
C LEU A 28 0.30 -11.31 15.94
N MET A 29 -0.97 -10.88 15.90
CA MET A 29 -1.64 -10.29 17.06
C MET A 29 -1.83 -11.31 18.19
N LEU A 30 -2.14 -12.57 17.87
CA LEU A 30 -2.23 -13.65 18.88
C LEU A 30 -0.90 -13.85 19.64
N PHE A 31 0.23 -13.64 18.98
CA PHE A 31 1.56 -13.73 19.60
C PHE A 31 2.08 -12.38 20.15
N GLY A 32 1.26 -11.32 20.14
CA GLY A 32 1.64 -10.00 20.65
C GLY A 32 2.63 -9.23 19.77
N HIS A 33 2.92 -9.70 18.55
CA HIS A 33 3.88 -9.09 17.64
C HIS A 33 3.27 -7.92 16.83
N CYS A 34 2.79 -6.89 17.53
CA CYS A 34 2.14 -5.73 16.91
C CYS A 34 3.02 -5.04 15.85
N ARG A 35 4.33 -4.95 16.09
CA ARG A 35 5.29 -4.34 15.14
C ARG A 35 5.34 -5.09 13.82
N LEU A 36 5.39 -6.42 13.85
CA LEU A 36 5.39 -7.24 12.64
C LEU A 36 4.06 -7.09 11.88
N GLY A 37 2.94 -6.97 12.60
CA GLY A 37 1.64 -6.71 11.98
C GLY A 37 1.61 -5.39 11.19
N ILE A 38 2.17 -4.32 11.76
CA ILE A 38 2.30 -3.02 11.08
C ILE A 38 3.21 -3.13 9.85
N THR A 39 4.36 -3.80 9.95
CA THR A 39 5.26 -3.99 8.81
C THR A 39 4.58 -4.74 7.67
N ILE A 40 3.89 -5.85 7.97
CA ILE A 40 3.15 -6.62 6.97
C ILE A 40 2.08 -5.74 6.31
N PHE A 41 1.30 -5.00 7.10
CA PHE A 41 0.30 -4.07 6.58
C PHE A 41 0.90 -3.05 5.58
N LEU A 42 2.01 -2.42 5.95
CA LEU A 42 2.70 -1.47 5.07
C LEU A 42 3.19 -2.12 3.77
N CYS A 43 3.72 -3.34 3.83
CA CYS A 43 4.12 -4.11 2.66
C CYS A 43 2.94 -4.42 1.72
N PHE A 44 1.78 -4.82 2.28
CA PHE A 44 0.59 -5.08 1.48
C PHE A 44 0.04 -3.82 0.82
N ILE A 45 0.01 -2.68 1.54
CA ILE A 45 -0.36 -1.38 0.95
C ILE A 45 0.58 -1.02 -0.20
N LEU A 46 1.89 -1.12 0.02
CA LEU A 46 2.88 -0.83 -1.01
C LEU A 46 2.65 -1.72 -2.24
N TYR A 47 2.44 -3.02 -2.04
CA TYR A 47 2.16 -3.94 -3.13
C TYR A 47 0.86 -3.61 -3.87
N TRP A 48 -0.26 -3.43 -3.17
CA TRP A 48 -1.56 -3.20 -3.82
C TRP A 48 -1.61 -1.89 -4.60
N ILE A 49 -1.11 -0.81 -4.01
CA ILE A 49 -1.16 0.51 -4.64
C ILE A 49 -0.11 0.62 -5.73
N PHE A 50 1.15 0.24 -5.44
CA PHE A 50 2.28 0.58 -6.31
C PHE A 50 2.67 -0.49 -7.32
N ILE A 51 2.31 -1.75 -7.06
CA ILE A 51 2.70 -2.89 -7.90
C ILE A 51 1.48 -3.44 -8.62
N TYR A 52 0.46 -3.85 -7.87
CA TYR A 52 -0.72 -4.50 -8.45
C TYR A 52 -1.57 -3.54 -9.30
N ASN A 53 -1.86 -2.34 -8.79
CA ASN A 53 -2.65 -1.34 -9.51
C ASN A 53 -1.80 -0.36 -10.35
N HIS A 54 -0.51 -0.63 -10.56
CA HIS A 54 0.37 0.26 -11.34
C HIS A 54 -0.18 0.55 -12.75
N ALA A 55 -0.67 -0.49 -13.44
CA ALA A 55 -1.19 -0.33 -14.80
C ALA A 55 -2.41 0.61 -14.83
N THR A 56 -3.37 0.41 -13.93
CA THR A 56 -4.56 1.25 -13.79
C THR A 56 -4.19 2.69 -13.45
N LEU A 57 -3.30 2.88 -12.47
CA LEU A 57 -2.86 4.21 -12.07
C LEU A 57 -2.06 4.91 -13.17
N SER A 58 -1.21 4.18 -13.91
CA SER A 58 -0.46 4.72 -15.05
C SER A 58 -1.37 5.09 -16.22
N GLN A 59 -2.43 4.33 -16.48
CA GLN A 59 -3.42 4.70 -17.49
C GLN A 59 -4.19 5.98 -17.12
N ILE A 60 -4.56 6.13 -15.84
CA ILE A 60 -5.33 7.29 -15.37
C ILE A 60 -4.44 8.54 -15.24
N PHE A 61 -3.21 8.37 -14.75
CA PHE A 61 -2.34 9.47 -14.33
C PHE A 61 -1.07 9.65 -15.14
N GLY A 62 -0.73 8.75 -16.06
CA GLY A 62 0.55 8.74 -16.78
C GLY A 62 0.83 9.99 -17.60
N ASN A 63 -0.22 10.73 -17.99
CA ASN A 63 -0.08 12.00 -18.72
C ASN A 63 0.11 13.23 -17.79
N SER A 64 0.01 13.05 -16.46
CA SER A 64 0.17 14.14 -15.48
C SER A 64 1.47 13.97 -14.69
N THR A 65 2.45 14.81 -15.00
CA THR A 65 3.75 14.86 -14.29
C THR A 65 3.58 15.13 -12.79
N THR A 66 2.60 15.94 -12.41
CA THR A 66 2.28 16.22 -10.99
C THR A 66 1.80 14.97 -10.26
N PHE A 67 0.85 14.22 -10.83
CA PHE A 67 0.36 12.99 -10.19
C PHE A 67 1.43 11.90 -10.13
N MET A 68 2.22 11.76 -11.20
CA MET A 68 3.34 10.82 -11.23
C MET A 68 4.38 11.16 -10.15
N GLY A 69 4.63 12.46 -9.93
CA GLY A 69 5.50 12.96 -8.86
C GLY A 69 4.95 12.65 -7.46
N VAL A 70 3.68 12.93 -7.21
CA VAL A 70 3.01 12.61 -5.92
C VAL A 70 3.02 11.11 -5.68
N TYR A 71 2.70 10.31 -6.69
CA TYR A 71 2.75 8.85 -6.65
C TYR A 71 4.14 8.37 -6.23
N LEU A 72 5.21 8.82 -6.90
CA LEU A 72 6.58 8.42 -6.55
C LEU A 72 6.96 8.82 -5.11
N VAL A 73 6.60 10.03 -4.68
CA VAL A 73 6.86 10.51 -3.31
C VAL A 73 6.12 9.65 -2.29
N CYS A 74 4.83 9.35 -2.49
CA CYS A 74 4.06 8.48 -1.60
C CYS A 74 4.66 7.07 -1.50
N GLY A 75 5.08 6.48 -2.63
CA GLY A 75 5.72 5.17 -2.64
C GLY A 75 7.04 5.19 -1.89
N THR A 76 7.83 6.25 -2.06
CA THR A 76 9.11 6.44 -1.36
C THR A 76 8.92 6.57 0.14
N ILE A 77 7.93 7.37 0.59
CA ILE A 77 7.58 7.51 2.01
C ILE A 77 7.19 6.16 2.59
N LEU A 78 6.37 5.37 1.89
CA LEU A 78 5.99 4.03 2.34
C LEU A 78 7.20 3.10 2.51
N VAL A 79 8.15 3.12 1.58
CA VAL A 79 9.40 2.35 1.72
C VAL A 79 10.16 2.77 2.98
N PHE A 80 10.28 4.07 3.24
CA PHE A 80 10.93 4.55 4.47
C PHE A 80 10.17 4.13 5.74
N LEU A 81 8.84 4.18 5.73
CA LEU A 81 8.02 3.72 6.86
C LEU A 81 8.22 2.22 7.14
N ILE A 82 8.31 1.40 6.08
CA ILE A 82 8.62 -0.03 6.20
C ILE A 82 10.01 -0.22 6.82
N LEU A 83 11.02 0.51 6.33
CA LEU A 83 12.37 0.43 6.90
C LEU A 83 12.38 0.84 8.37
N ILE A 84 11.73 1.96 8.72
CA ILE A 84 11.61 2.44 10.10
C ILE A 84 10.92 1.38 10.97
N SER A 85 9.86 0.73 10.49
CA SER A 85 9.15 -0.28 11.26
C SER A 85 10.00 -1.53 11.55
N PHE A 86 11.04 -1.81 10.75
CA PHE A 86 12.03 -2.85 11.06
C PHE A 86 13.04 -2.43 12.14
N PHE A 87 13.44 -1.15 12.17
CA PHE A 87 14.47 -0.67 13.10
C PHE A 87 13.92 -0.13 14.42
N LEU A 88 12.62 0.13 14.50
CA LEU A 88 11.98 0.54 15.75
C LEU A 88 12.07 -0.61 16.77
N LYS A 89 12.86 -0.42 17.83
CA LYS A 89 12.93 -1.37 18.94
C LYS A 89 11.62 -1.32 19.72
N GLU A 90 11.06 -2.49 20.04
CA GLU A 90 9.93 -2.62 20.97
C GLU A 90 10.31 -2.12 22.36
#